data_AF-A0A178JER6-F1
#
_entry.id   AF-A0A178JER6-F1
#
_cell.length_a   1.000
_cell.length_b   1.000
_cell.length_c   1.000
_cell.angle_alpha   90.00
_cell.angle_beta   90.00
_cell.angle_gamma   90.00
#
_symmetry.space_group_name_H-M   'P 1'
#
loop_
_entity.id
_entity.type
_entity.pdbx_description
1 polymer ?
#
loop_
_entity_poly.entity_id
_entity_poly.type
_entity_poly.pdbx_seq_one_letter_code
_entity_poly.pdbx_strand_id
1 'polypeptide(L)' 'MSFASKPTRKNPVYFEHHSDGFWCSIDGMPEYFKTKHEMYLYACESDRELIEITHENESELRANGAFDRVFHDE' A
#
# COMPACT_ATOMS: atom_id res chain seq x y z
N MET A 1 -7.40 -32.75 2.31
CA MET A 1 -7.89 -31.36 2.47
C MET A 1 -6.73 -30.46 2.10
N SER A 2 -6.79 -29.87 0.90
CA SER A 2 -5.78 -28.92 0.42
C SER A 2 -5.95 -27.63 1.20
N PHE A 3 -5.01 -27.33 2.09
CA PHE A 3 -4.88 -26.01 2.67
C PHE A 3 -4.65 -25.04 1.52
N ALA A 4 -5.62 -24.17 1.24
CA ALA A 4 -5.41 -23.06 0.33
C ALA A 4 -4.21 -22.26 0.85
N SER A 5 -3.06 -22.42 0.20
CA SER A 5 -1.92 -21.54 0.38
C SER A 5 -2.45 -20.13 0.26
N LYS A 6 -2.41 -19.36 1.35
CA LYS A 6 -2.84 -17.96 1.37
C LYS A 6 -2.24 -17.31 0.12
N PRO A 7 -3.03 -16.63 -0.73
CA PRO A 7 -2.43 -15.88 -1.81
C PRO A 7 -1.35 -15.00 -1.19
N THR A 8 -0.15 -15.01 -1.78
CA THR A 8 0.92 -14.05 -1.49
C THR A 8 0.40 -12.69 -1.93
N ARG A 9 -0.56 -12.13 -1.18
CA ARG A 9 -1.10 -10.80 -1.43
C ARG A 9 0.09 -9.86 -1.31
N LYS A 10 0.32 -9.10 -2.37
CA LYS A 10 1.28 -8.01 -2.33
C LYS A 10 0.85 -7.02 -1.25
N ASN A 11 1.81 -6.31 -0.67
CA ASN A 11 1.48 -5.35 0.37
C ASN A 11 0.49 -4.31 -0.17
N PRO A 12 -0.43 -3.82 0.69
CA PRO A 12 -1.32 -2.74 0.31
C PRO A 12 -0.56 -1.49 -0.14
N VAL A 13 -1.25 -0.65 -0.90
CA VAL A 13 -0.84 0.72 -1.16
C VAL A 13 -1.41 1.56 -0.02
N TYR A 14 -0.54 2.04 0.86
CA TYR A 14 -0.91 2.95 1.94
C TYR A 14 -0.86 4.38 1.40
N PHE A 15 -1.88 5.20 1.60
CA PHE A 15 -1.91 6.54 0.99
C PHE A 15 -2.45 7.63 1.91
N GLU A 16 -1.94 8.85 1.72
CA GLU A 16 -2.44 10.10 2.32
C GLU A 16 -2.93 11.03 1.21
N HIS A 17 -4.07 11.68 1.44
CA HIS A 17 -4.62 12.66 0.51
C HIS A 17 -4.22 14.08 0.94
N HIS A 18 -3.53 14.77 0.03
CA HIS A 18 -3.11 16.16 0.20
C HIS A 18 -3.79 17.05 -0.86
N SER A 19 -3.64 18.37 -0.71
CA SER A 19 -4.26 19.33 -1.63
C SER A 19 -3.71 19.27 -3.06
N ASP A 20 -2.51 18.71 -3.24
CA ASP A 20 -1.80 18.59 -4.51
C ASP A 20 -1.92 17.20 -5.15
N GLY A 21 -2.16 16.15 -4.37
CA GLY A 21 -2.33 14.79 -4.87
C GLY A 21 -2.38 13.73 -3.77
N PHE A 22 -1.97 12.51 -4.11
CA PHE A 22 -1.97 11.32 -3.25
C PHE A 22 -0.55 10.85 -3.04
N TRP A 23 -0.12 10.87 -1.77
CA TRP A 23 1.19 10.42 -1.35
C TRP A 23 1.06 8.99 -0.86
N CYS A 24 1.78 8.06 -1.49
CA CYS A 24 1.65 6.63 -1.25
C CYS A 24 2.94 6.02 -0.71
N SER A 25 2.81 5.03 0.16
CA SER A 25 3.87 4.10 0.51
C SER A 25 3.53 2.73 -0.06
N ILE A 26 4.41 2.22 -0.92
CA ILE A 26 4.27 0.94 -1.60
C ILE A 26 5.53 0.14 -1.32
N ASP A 27 5.41 -0.96 -0.59
CA ASP A 27 6.56 -1.79 -0.18
C ASP A 27 7.67 -0.99 0.54
N GLY A 28 7.27 0.04 1.30
CA GLY A 28 8.19 0.96 2.00
C GLY A 28 8.89 1.98 1.10
N MET A 29 8.44 2.14 -0.15
CA MET A 29 8.92 3.15 -1.09
C MET A 29 7.87 4.25 -1.30
N PRO A 30 8.27 5.53 -1.28
CA PRO A 30 7.36 6.64 -1.54
C PRO A 30 7.01 6.70 -3.04
N GLU A 31 5.73 6.84 -3.34
CA GLU A 31 5.18 7.02 -4.68
C GLU A 31 4.16 8.16 -4.67
N TYR A 32 3.98 8.84 -5.80
CA TYR A 32 3.05 9.96 -5.89
C TYR A 32 2.10 9.80 -7.08
N PHE A 33 0.80 9.93 -6.80
CA PHE A 33 -0.23 9.97 -7.83
C PHE A 33 -0.94 11.32 -7.84
N LYS A 34 -1.16 11.89 -9.02
CA LYS A 34 -1.84 13.18 -9.15
C LYS A 34 -3.34 13.02 -8.91
N THR A 35 -3.91 11.89 -9.29
CA THR A 35 -5.35 11.62 -9.14
C THR A 35 -5.62 10.29 -8.46
N LYS A 36 -6.75 10.20 -7.75
CA LYS A 36 -7.24 8.95 -7.15
C LYS A 36 -7.41 7.84 -8.18
N HIS A 37 -7.71 8.20 -9.43
CA HIS A 37 -7.90 7.25 -10.52
C HIS A 37 -6.60 6.55 -10.90
N GLU A 38 -5.49 7.28 -11.03
CA GLU A 38 -4.17 6.71 -11.31
C GLU A 38 -3.74 5.72 -10.22
N MET A 39 -3.91 6.12 -8.95
CA MET A 39 -3.64 5.25 -7.79
C MET A 39 -4.51 3.97 -7.82
N TYR A 40 -5.80 4.11 -8.15
CA TYR A 40 -6.71 2.97 -8.22
C TYR A 40 -6.33 1.99 -9.34
N LEU A 41 -5.99 2.50 -10.52
CA LEU A 41 -5.51 1.67 -11.63
C LEU A 41 -4.26 0.89 -11.23
N TYR A 42 -3.27 1.56 -10.62
CA TYR A 42 -2.06 0.91 -10.13
C TYR A 42 -2.36 -0.23 -9.14
N ALA A 43 -3.23 0.03 -8.16
CA ALA A 43 -3.62 -0.96 -7.16
C ALA A 43 -4.34 -2.16 -7.80
N CYS A 44 -5.26 -1.92 -8.73
CA CYS A 44 -5.96 -2.98 -9.46
C CYS A 44 -5.03 -3.82 -10.35
N GLU A 45 -4.11 -3.20 -11.11
CA GLU A 45 -3.14 -3.91 -11.95
C GLU A 45 -2.20 -4.78 -11.12
N SER A 46 -1.89 -4.33 -9.89
CA SER A 46 -1.00 -5.04 -8.98
C SER A 46 -1.70 -6.02 -8.04
N ASP A 47 -3.03 -6.13 -8.08
CA ASP A 47 -3.85 -6.88 -7.10
C ASP A 47 -3.53 -6.48 -5.65
N ARG A 48 -3.40 -5.16 -5.41
CA ARG A 48 -3.12 -4.55 -4.10
C ARG A 48 -4.38 -3.90 -3.54
N GLU A 49 -4.52 -4.01 -2.22
CA GLU A 49 -5.53 -3.26 -1.48
C GLU A 49 -5.10 -1.79 -1.32
N LEU A 50 -6.07 -0.89 -1.20
CA LEU A 50 -5.84 0.54 -0.91
C LEU A 50 -6.22 0.81 0.55
N ILE A 51 -5.27 1.33 1.33
CA ILE A 51 -5.48 1.68 2.73
C ILE A 51 -5.15 3.15 2.91
N GLU A 52 -6.14 3.94 3.32
CA GLU A 52 -5.92 5.33 3.67
C GLU A 52 -5.22 5.42 5.02
N ILE A 53 -4.12 6.17 5.08
CA ILE A 53 -3.42 6.49 6.31
C ILE A 53 -4.19 7.63 6.98
N THR A 54 -4.70 7.34 8.16
CA THR A 54 -5.39 8.31 9.02
C THR A 54 -4.61 8.46 10.31
N HIS A 55 -4.80 9.57 11.01
CA HIS A 55 -4.13 9.79 12.30
C HIS A 55 -4.40 8.68 13.33
N GLU A 56 -5.56 8.03 13.24
CA GLU A 56 -5.95 6.94 14.13
C GLU A 56 -5.22 5.62 13.82
N ASN A 57 -4.99 5.30 12.54
CA ASN A 57 -4.38 4.03 12.14
C ASN A 57 -2.86 4.11 11.93
N GLU A 58 -2.29 5.31 11.75
CA GLU A 58 -0.88 5.52 11.38
C GLU A 58 0.07 4.78 12.35
N SER A 59 -0.19 4.88 13.65
CA SER A 59 0.63 4.24 14.68
C SER A 59 0.62 2.71 14.56
N GLU A 60 -0.54 2.12 14.25
CA GLU A 60 -0.68 0.69 14.07
C GLU A 60 -0.06 0.23 12.75
N LEU A 61 -0.26 0.97 11.66
CA LEU A 61 0.36 0.72 10.36
C LEU A 61 1.89 0.70 10.48
N ARG A 62 2.46 1.69 11.16
CA ARG A 62 3.90 1.78 11.40
C ARG A 62 4.39 0.62 12.28
N ALA A 63 3.66 0.25 13.33
CA ALA A 63 4.02 -0.88 14.19
C ALA A 63 3.98 -2.23 13.44
N ASN A 64 3.09 -2.37 12.45
CA ASN A 64 2.97 -3.55 11.61
C ASN A 64 3.94 -3.58 10.41
N GLY A 65 4.82 -2.57 10.28
CA GLY A 65 5.81 -2.52 9.21
C GLY A 65 5.25 -2.13 7.84
N ALA A 66 4.11 -1.45 7.78
CA ALA A 66 3.49 -0.96 6.53
C ALA A 66 4.44 -0.09 5.67
N PHE A 67 5.39 0.57 6.33
CA PHE A 67 6.36 1.49 5.72
C PHE A 67 7.77 0.90 5.64
N ASP A 68 7.96 -0.35 6.07
CA ASP A 68 9.26 -1.00 6.01
C ASP A 68 9.54 -1.42 4.58
N ARG A 69 10.80 -1.21 4.16
CA ARG A 69 11.25 -1.60 2.82
C ARG A 69 11.20 -3.11 2.68
N VAL A 70 10.42 -3.58 1.71
CA VAL A 70 10.43 -5.00 1.34
C VAL A 70 11.48 -5.20 0.28
N PHE A 71 12.57 -5.85 0.67
CA PHE A 71 13.56 -6.36 -0.27
C PHE A 71 13.06 -7.71 -0.77
N HIS A 72 12.75 -7.79 -2.06
CA HIS A 72 12.67 -9.07 -2.73
C HIS A 72 14.11 -9.47 -3.05
N ASP A 73 14.66 -10.46 -2.34
CA ASP A 73 15.87 -11.15 -2.77
C ASP A 73 15.57 -11.77 -4.15
N GLU A 74 16.23 -11.27 -5.20
CA GLU A 74 16.24 -11.84 -6.55
C GLU A 74 16.90 -13.23 -6.58
#